data_AF-A0A958W8S6-F1
#
_entry.id   AF-A0A958W8S6-F1
#
_cell.length_a   1.000
_cell.length_b   1.000
_cell.length_c   1.000
_cell.angle_alpha   90.00
_cell.angle_beta   90.00
_cell.angle_gamma   90.00
#
_symmetry.space_group_name_H-M   'P 1'
#
loop_
_entity.id
_entity.type
_entity.pdbx_description
1 polymer ?
#
loop_
_entity_poly.entity_id
_entity_poly.type
_entity_poly.pdbx_seq_one_letter_code
_entity_poly.pdbx_strand_id
1 'polypeptide(L)'
;MKNLYLLLLVIAIAQSALGQQLMQTYYDIGGEPLKEEYGINENGEFNGAYTSFYENGNTKSKGTFRNNKSVGVWSYYFPSGALRMKGVVENGKNVGVWEYYYETGGLKMEGELVDGKKTSLWVIYYANGSKQSEGNFDNNNRIGTWKYYAESGALQATEEIEEDHSVYTEYYITGERKSTGSNFGGKKIGEWSYFYEDGSLEAKGIYKDGKKFGPWTYYNESGSVKAEGDYINDLADGIWIYYYESGQVQSKGKLYKGQKDGSWSLFYADGKLKGEVDYQLGDGFYKEYYKSGSIKVEGKIVNGRNQGLWKYYYESGFLEGECKFRNGEGDFVGYYPPSTRKEIKEGLTGTKKMKGVIQDNKKVGIWELFEPNGDLAGYYKPYYEGENEGFSLADDVKEQQVLSAEKRQVRLGTYGYHSTKSRYFKSKINEHRAYIIDYNPIAVFYNIFPVGLEYYMDQRLGYEVLGQYIRSPFLSDFRSLEDGKNYFEGFSASVRQKFYQKETTIGVPYFAHELRYTFLLHSTNILGEPKLGAVESRYEYAILVGVRYFKNRRDNGFTIDVFLGAGAGYRDFRKKYVTTNVLNNPFNNLNSNILSLSLRAGFHLGYSFKTRKF
;
A
#
# COMPACT_ATOMS: atom_id res chain seq x y z
N MET A 1 -63.88 29.52 -60.61
CA MET A 1 -63.09 30.37 -59.68
C MET A 1 -61.99 29.61 -58.94
N LYS A 2 -62.18 28.38 -58.44
CA LYS A 2 -61.13 27.61 -57.73
C LYS A 2 -59.87 27.27 -58.55
N ASN A 3 -59.99 27.05 -59.87
CA ASN A 3 -58.83 26.75 -60.73
C ASN A 3 -58.01 27.99 -61.14
N LEU A 4 -58.52 29.20 -60.92
CA LEU A 4 -57.80 30.45 -61.22
C LEU A 4 -56.83 30.81 -60.07
N TYR A 5 -57.23 30.53 -58.82
CA TYR A 5 -56.37 30.71 -57.65
C TYR A 5 -55.23 29.68 -57.59
N LEU A 6 -55.45 28.45 -58.05
CA LEU A 6 -54.40 27.43 -58.10
C LEU A 6 -53.37 27.73 -59.20
N LEU A 7 -53.80 28.29 -60.34
CA LEU A 7 -52.91 28.73 -61.41
C LEU A 7 -52.11 29.98 -61.01
N LEU A 8 -52.74 30.94 -60.30
CA LEU A 8 -52.05 32.11 -59.74
C LEU A 8 -51.08 31.74 -58.60
N LEU A 9 -51.36 30.68 -57.81
CA LEU A 9 -50.43 30.18 -56.79
C LEU A 9 -49.23 29.48 -57.43
N VAL A 10 -49.42 28.71 -58.51
CA VAL A 10 -48.33 28.06 -59.26
C VAL A 10 -47.49 29.07 -60.04
N ILE A 11 -48.10 30.15 -60.56
CA ILE A 11 -47.37 31.25 -61.21
C ILE A 11 -46.64 32.14 -60.17
N ALA A 12 -47.19 32.33 -58.96
CA ALA A 12 -46.50 33.03 -57.87
C ALA A 12 -45.33 32.22 -57.27
N ILE A 13 -45.43 30.89 -57.26
CA ILE A 13 -44.33 29.98 -56.88
C ILE A 13 -43.30 29.87 -58.03
N ALA A 14 -43.72 30.00 -59.30
CA ALA A 14 -42.80 30.04 -60.44
C ALA A 14 -42.07 31.39 -60.61
N GLN A 15 -42.65 32.51 -60.17
CA GLN A 15 -42.02 33.83 -60.24
C GLN A 15 -41.12 34.19 -59.05
N SER A 16 -41.08 33.38 -57.99
CA SER A 16 -40.10 33.51 -56.91
C SER A 16 -38.85 32.63 -57.09
N ALA A 17 -38.80 31.83 -58.16
CA ALA A 17 -37.65 31.00 -58.54
C ALA A 17 -36.87 31.55 -59.76
N LEU A 18 -37.29 32.69 -60.33
CA LEU A 18 -36.58 33.38 -61.40
C LEU A 18 -35.62 34.39 -60.77
N GLY A 19 -34.32 34.07 -60.76
CA GLY A 19 -33.28 35.02 -60.38
C GLY A 19 -32.02 34.43 -59.74
N GLN A 20 -31.97 33.11 -59.46
CA GLN A 20 -30.74 32.46 -58.98
C GLN A 20 -30.20 31.50 -60.05
N GLN A 21 -29.06 31.86 -60.64
CA GLN A 21 -28.31 30.97 -61.52
C GLN A 21 -27.32 30.15 -60.68
N LEU A 22 -27.35 28.83 -60.83
CA LEU A 22 -26.38 27.93 -60.18
C LEU A 22 -25.10 27.91 -61.01
N MET A 23 -23.96 28.12 -60.35
CA MET A 23 -22.63 28.13 -60.94
C MET A 23 -21.79 27.02 -60.32
N GLN A 24 -20.91 26.44 -61.13
CA GLN A 24 -19.96 25.42 -60.71
C GLN A 24 -18.56 25.80 -61.22
N THR A 25 -17.54 25.61 -60.38
CA THR A 25 -16.13 25.79 -60.75
C THR A 25 -15.36 24.50 -60.48
N TYR A 26 -14.26 24.28 -61.20
CA TYR A 26 -13.47 23.05 -61.12
C TYR A 26 -12.00 23.38 -60.82
N TYR A 27 -11.27 22.43 -60.23
CA TYR A 27 -9.85 22.59 -59.90
C TYR A 27 -8.94 22.56 -61.12
N ASP A 28 -9.32 21.82 -62.17
CA ASP A 28 -8.57 21.69 -63.41
C ASP A 28 -9.42 22.10 -64.63
N ILE A 29 -8.75 22.45 -65.72
CA ILE A 29 -9.30 22.84 -67.02
C ILE A 29 -10.10 21.69 -67.65
N GLY A 30 -9.81 20.43 -67.27
CA GLY A 30 -10.53 19.23 -67.69
C GLY A 30 -11.93 19.05 -67.11
N GLY A 31 -12.36 19.90 -66.16
CA GLY A 31 -13.73 19.88 -65.61
C GLY A 31 -13.97 18.89 -64.47
N GLU A 32 -12.93 18.35 -63.85
CA GLU A 32 -12.97 17.59 -62.58
C GLU A 32 -11.61 17.72 -61.87
N PRO A 33 -11.54 17.71 -60.52
CA PRO A 33 -12.63 17.63 -59.57
C PRO A 33 -13.38 18.95 -59.39
N LEU A 34 -14.68 18.87 -59.06
CA LEU A 34 -15.51 20.04 -58.67
C LEU A 34 -14.86 20.79 -57.50
N LYS A 35 -14.82 22.12 -57.59
CA LYS A 35 -14.19 23.02 -56.61
C LYS A 35 -15.23 23.74 -55.77
N GLU A 36 -16.19 24.40 -56.40
CA GLU A 36 -17.27 25.14 -55.73
C GLU A 36 -18.56 25.03 -56.52
N GLU A 37 -19.68 25.05 -55.79
CA GLU A 37 -21.04 25.15 -56.31
C GLU A 37 -21.76 26.27 -55.55
N TYR A 38 -22.32 27.25 -56.27
CA TYR A 38 -22.92 28.43 -55.64
C TYR A 38 -24.01 29.10 -56.50
N GLY A 39 -24.98 29.73 -55.83
CA GLY A 39 -25.98 30.58 -56.50
C GLY A 39 -25.49 32.02 -56.71
N ILE A 40 -25.82 32.63 -57.86
CA ILE A 40 -25.64 34.05 -58.14
C ILE A 40 -26.98 34.74 -58.41
N ASN A 41 -27.11 36.02 -58.04
CA ASN A 41 -28.24 36.87 -58.42
C ASN A 41 -28.06 37.48 -59.82
N GLU A 42 -29.06 38.22 -60.30
CA GLU A 42 -29.05 38.91 -61.62
C GLU A 42 -27.86 39.88 -61.80
N ASN A 43 -27.26 40.36 -60.71
CA ASN A 43 -26.10 41.26 -60.72
C ASN A 43 -24.74 40.50 -60.71
N GLY A 44 -24.76 39.16 -60.74
CA GLY A 44 -23.57 38.32 -60.68
C GLY A 44 -22.97 38.16 -59.27
N GLU A 45 -23.68 38.59 -58.23
CA GLU A 45 -23.22 38.47 -56.83
C GLU A 45 -23.63 37.13 -56.23
N PHE A 46 -22.80 36.57 -55.35
CA PHE A 46 -23.13 35.35 -54.63
C PHE A 46 -24.39 35.55 -53.78
N ASN A 47 -25.41 34.76 -54.06
CA ASN A 47 -26.71 34.84 -53.42
C ASN A 47 -27.39 33.47 -53.46
N GLY A 48 -27.59 32.86 -52.28
CA GLY A 48 -28.15 31.51 -52.15
C GLY A 48 -27.17 30.53 -51.48
N ALA A 49 -27.43 29.24 -51.66
CA ALA A 49 -26.59 28.18 -51.10
C ALA A 49 -25.19 28.18 -51.75
N TYR A 50 -24.18 27.85 -50.94
CA TYR A 50 -22.81 27.68 -51.37
C TYR A 50 -22.23 26.41 -50.76
N THR A 51 -21.53 25.64 -51.58
CA THR A 51 -20.78 24.45 -51.17
C THR A 51 -19.41 24.49 -51.84
N SER A 52 -18.34 24.30 -51.08
CA SER A 52 -16.99 24.07 -51.63
C SER A 52 -16.55 22.64 -51.35
N PHE A 53 -15.66 22.13 -52.19
CA PHE A 53 -15.17 20.75 -52.14
C PHE A 53 -13.64 20.71 -52.07
N TYR A 54 -13.09 19.66 -51.46
CA TYR A 54 -11.69 19.28 -51.56
C TYR A 54 -11.41 18.60 -52.90
N GLU A 55 -10.14 18.49 -53.30
CA GLU A 55 -9.75 17.78 -54.53
C GLU A 55 -10.16 16.30 -54.55
N ASN A 56 -10.37 15.70 -53.37
CA ASN A 56 -10.89 14.33 -53.25
C ASN A 56 -12.42 14.23 -53.38
N GLY A 57 -13.12 15.33 -53.69
CA GLY A 57 -14.56 15.40 -53.87
C GLY A 57 -15.38 15.55 -52.58
N ASN A 58 -14.76 15.44 -51.40
CA ASN A 58 -15.49 15.65 -50.14
C ASN A 58 -15.81 17.13 -49.93
N THR A 59 -16.96 17.42 -49.32
CA THR A 59 -17.34 18.79 -48.94
C THR A 59 -16.28 19.39 -48.04
N LYS A 60 -15.89 20.64 -48.31
CA LYS A 60 -14.93 21.45 -47.54
C LYS A 60 -15.64 22.50 -46.69
N SER A 61 -16.63 23.19 -47.26
CA SER A 61 -17.51 24.10 -46.52
C SER A 61 -18.88 24.18 -47.16
N LYS A 62 -19.88 24.53 -46.36
CA LYS A 62 -21.26 24.73 -46.80
C LYS A 62 -21.90 25.87 -46.02
N GLY A 63 -22.65 26.73 -46.69
CA GLY A 63 -23.34 27.84 -46.07
C GLY A 63 -24.21 28.61 -47.07
N THR A 64 -24.53 29.85 -46.73
CA THR A 64 -25.37 30.72 -47.55
C THR A 64 -24.70 32.07 -47.74
N PHE A 65 -24.76 32.60 -48.95
CA PHE A 65 -24.43 33.98 -49.25
C PHE A 65 -25.69 34.82 -49.47
N ARG A 66 -25.62 36.08 -49.08
CA ARG A 66 -26.60 37.13 -49.43
C ARG A 66 -25.82 38.35 -49.89
N ASN A 67 -25.92 38.68 -51.18
CA ASN A 67 -25.22 39.79 -51.83
C ASN A 67 -23.70 39.80 -51.50
N ASN A 68 -22.99 38.73 -51.87
CA ASN A 68 -21.56 38.51 -51.61
C ASN A 68 -21.15 38.39 -50.13
N LYS A 69 -22.07 38.46 -49.17
CA LYS A 69 -21.77 38.30 -47.73
C LYS A 69 -22.23 36.95 -47.23
N SER A 70 -21.36 36.23 -46.53
CA SER A 70 -21.70 34.97 -45.87
C SER A 70 -22.65 35.24 -44.70
N VAL A 71 -23.78 34.52 -44.68
CA VAL A 71 -24.85 34.66 -43.69
C VAL A 71 -25.36 33.29 -43.22
N GLY A 72 -25.89 33.23 -42.00
CA GLY A 72 -26.55 32.05 -41.47
C GLY A 72 -25.58 30.99 -40.94
N VAL A 73 -26.02 29.74 -40.86
CA VAL A 73 -25.20 28.65 -40.34
C VAL A 73 -24.21 28.19 -41.40
N TRP A 74 -22.93 28.25 -41.06
CA TRP A 74 -21.85 27.70 -41.86
C TRP A 74 -21.32 26.43 -41.23
N SER A 75 -21.00 25.45 -42.07
CA SER A 75 -20.38 24.19 -41.68
C SER A 75 -19.09 24.00 -42.47
N TYR A 76 -18.04 23.57 -41.80
CA TYR A 76 -16.73 23.30 -42.37
C TYR A 76 -16.34 21.88 -42.01
N TYR A 77 -15.68 21.19 -42.92
CA TYR A 77 -15.40 19.76 -42.82
C TYR A 77 -13.89 19.51 -42.90
N PHE A 78 -13.45 18.33 -42.46
CA PHE A 78 -12.10 17.80 -42.69
C PHE A 78 -12.01 17.20 -44.10
N PRO A 79 -10.79 16.98 -44.64
CA PRO A 79 -10.62 16.26 -45.92
C PRO A 79 -11.24 14.86 -45.93
N SER A 80 -11.38 14.21 -44.77
CA SER A 80 -12.10 12.94 -44.60
C SER A 80 -13.61 13.03 -44.80
N GLY A 81 -14.18 14.24 -44.86
CA GLY A 81 -15.61 14.49 -44.90
C GLY A 81 -16.27 14.62 -43.52
N ALA A 82 -15.54 14.38 -42.44
CA ALA A 82 -16.04 14.59 -41.08
C ALA A 82 -16.30 16.08 -40.80
N LEU A 83 -17.35 16.40 -40.04
CA LEU A 83 -17.63 17.78 -39.64
C LEU A 83 -16.48 18.29 -38.75
N ARG A 84 -15.95 19.47 -39.04
CA ARG A 84 -14.84 20.10 -38.32
C ARG A 84 -15.32 21.20 -37.39
N MET A 85 -16.20 22.07 -37.88
CA MET A 85 -16.80 23.14 -37.08
C MET A 85 -18.08 23.64 -37.74
N LYS A 86 -19.00 24.16 -36.93
CA LYS A 86 -20.18 24.85 -37.41
C LYS A 86 -20.57 26.00 -36.49
N GLY A 87 -21.22 27.01 -37.03
CA GLY A 87 -21.71 28.16 -36.27
C GLY A 87 -22.34 29.21 -37.16
N VAL A 88 -22.81 30.31 -36.55
CA VAL A 88 -23.43 31.41 -37.30
C VAL A 88 -22.34 32.35 -37.82
N VAL A 89 -22.47 32.73 -39.08
CA VAL A 89 -21.67 33.77 -39.73
C VAL A 89 -22.60 34.93 -40.07
N GLU A 90 -22.21 36.14 -39.69
CA GLU A 90 -22.90 37.37 -40.06
C GLU A 90 -21.90 38.35 -40.67
N ASN A 91 -22.18 38.80 -41.90
CA ASN A 91 -21.32 39.74 -42.63
C ASN A 91 -19.84 39.33 -42.70
N GLY A 92 -19.56 38.03 -42.91
CA GLY A 92 -18.18 37.52 -42.98
C GLY A 92 -17.51 37.23 -41.64
N LYS A 93 -18.19 37.45 -40.51
CA LYS A 93 -17.64 37.24 -39.17
C LYS A 93 -18.37 36.13 -38.44
N ASN A 94 -17.61 35.34 -37.70
CA ASN A 94 -18.12 34.29 -36.84
C ASN A 94 -18.80 34.94 -35.62
N VAL A 95 -20.09 34.68 -35.44
CA VAL A 95 -20.92 35.21 -34.35
C VAL A 95 -21.71 34.10 -33.67
N GLY A 96 -22.06 34.32 -32.39
CA GLY A 96 -22.88 33.39 -31.60
C GLY A 96 -22.15 32.10 -31.23
N VAL A 97 -22.90 31.03 -30.97
CA VAL A 97 -22.34 29.75 -30.55
C VAL A 97 -21.67 29.05 -31.72
N TRP A 98 -20.42 28.63 -31.49
CA TRP A 98 -19.64 27.84 -32.42
C TRP A 98 -19.25 26.51 -31.79
N GLU A 99 -19.41 25.45 -32.56
CA GLU A 99 -19.08 24.09 -32.19
C GLU A 99 -17.92 23.60 -33.05
N TYR A 100 -16.95 22.94 -32.42
CA TYR A 100 -15.78 22.36 -33.06
C TYR A 100 -15.73 20.88 -32.73
N TYR A 101 -15.29 20.07 -33.67
CA TYR A 101 -15.36 18.62 -33.58
C TYR A 101 -13.98 17.97 -33.77
N TYR A 102 -13.79 16.82 -33.15
CA TYR A 102 -12.73 15.89 -33.51
C TYR A 102 -13.05 15.25 -34.86
N GLU A 103 -12.02 14.80 -35.59
CA GLU A 103 -12.23 14.12 -36.87
C GLU A 103 -13.01 12.80 -36.74
N THR A 104 -13.03 12.21 -35.54
CA THR A 104 -13.89 11.07 -35.18
C THR A 104 -15.38 11.43 -35.02
N GLY A 105 -15.73 12.72 -35.09
CA GLY A 105 -17.09 13.24 -34.98
C GLY A 105 -17.52 13.69 -33.58
N GLY A 106 -16.75 13.40 -32.53
CA GLY A 106 -17.04 13.87 -31.17
C GLY A 106 -16.88 15.39 -31.03
N LEU A 107 -17.73 16.04 -30.22
CA LEU A 107 -17.59 17.46 -29.92
C LEU A 107 -16.27 17.70 -29.18
N LYS A 108 -15.48 18.66 -29.65
CA LYS A 108 -14.16 19.02 -29.13
C LYS A 108 -14.22 20.26 -28.23
N MET A 109 -14.95 21.28 -28.66
CA MET A 109 -15.15 22.49 -27.89
C MET A 109 -16.33 23.28 -28.44
N GLU A 110 -16.99 24.03 -27.56
CA GLU A 110 -18.04 24.96 -27.92
C GLU A 110 -17.96 26.25 -27.10
N GLY A 111 -18.50 27.33 -27.65
CA GLY A 111 -18.61 28.61 -26.96
C GLY A 111 -18.98 29.74 -27.90
N GLU A 112 -19.13 30.94 -27.33
CA GLU A 112 -19.58 32.11 -28.06
C GLU A 112 -18.41 32.86 -28.72
N LEU A 113 -18.60 33.24 -29.98
CA LEU A 113 -17.73 34.16 -30.71
C LEU A 113 -18.46 35.48 -30.94
N VAL A 114 -17.78 36.60 -30.68
CA VAL A 114 -18.19 37.93 -31.11
C VAL A 114 -17.05 38.52 -31.93
N ASP A 115 -17.35 38.90 -33.18
CA ASP A 115 -16.36 39.36 -34.16
C ASP A 115 -15.16 38.42 -34.32
N GLY A 116 -15.39 37.10 -34.25
CA GLY A 116 -14.35 36.08 -34.37
C GLY A 116 -13.46 35.91 -33.13
N LYS A 117 -13.74 36.59 -32.02
CA LYS A 117 -13.04 36.43 -30.74
C LYS A 117 -13.90 35.64 -29.75
N LYS A 118 -13.27 34.75 -28.99
CA LYS A 118 -13.90 34.00 -27.90
C LYS A 118 -14.39 34.97 -26.83
N THR A 119 -15.65 34.83 -26.46
CA THR A 119 -16.29 35.53 -25.35
C THR A 119 -17.12 34.54 -24.53
N SER A 120 -17.48 34.92 -23.30
CA SER A 120 -18.39 34.17 -22.44
C SER A 120 -17.86 32.77 -22.12
N LEU A 121 -18.75 31.83 -21.78
CA LEU A 121 -18.41 30.46 -21.42
C LEU A 121 -17.91 29.68 -22.63
N TRP A 122 -16.79 28.98 -22.43
CA TRP A 122 -16.29 27.97 -23.34
C TRP A 122 -16.14 26.64 -22.61
N VAL A 123 -16.56 25.57 -23.28
CA VAL A 123 -16.43 24.20 -22.79
C VAL A 123 -15.58 23.41 -23.78
N ILE A 124 -14.61 22.68 -23.27
CA ILE A 124 -13.70 21.82 -24.03
C ILE A 124 -13.91 20.39 -23.55
N TYR A 125 -13.92 19.44 -24.48
CA TYR A 125 -14.24 18.04 -24.22
C TYR A 125 -13.09 17.13 -24.65
N TYR A 126 -12.93 16.02 -23.94
CA TYR A 126 -12.13 14.88 -24.38
C TYR A 126 -12.79 14.17 -25.56
N ALA A 127 -12.03 13.35 -26.28
CA ALA A 127 -12.54 12.58 -27.42
C ALA A 127 -13.66 11.58 -27.04
N ASN A 128 -13.75 11.18 -25.77
CA ASN A 128 -14.83 10.34 -25.23
C ASN A 128 -16.12 11.14 -24.91
N GLY A 129 -16.11 12.47 -25.10
CA GLY A 129 -17.25 13.36 -24.84
C GLY A 129 -17.36 13.88 -23.40
N SER A 130 -16.50 13.46 -22.46
CA SER A 130 -16.48 14.04 -21.12
C SER A 130 -15.83 15.43 -21.14
N LYS A 131 -16.26 16.31 -20.23
CA LYS A 131 -15.68 17.66 -20.12
C LYS A 131 -14.20 17.54 -19.75
N GLN A 132 -13.35 18.27 -20.48
CA GLN A 132 -11.93 18.42 -20.20
C GLN A 132 -11.68 19.70 -19.41
N SER A 133 -12.28 20.81 -19.84
CA SER A 133 -12.18 22.08 -19.13
C SER A 133 -13.31 23.02 -19.48
N GLU A 134 -13.65 23.93 -18.58
CA GLU A 134 -14.60 25.01 -18.85
C GLU A 134 -14.15 26.31 -18.17
N GLY A 135 -14.49 27.44 -18.77
CA GLY A 135 -14.18 28.76 -18.21
C GLY A 135 -14.59 29.89 -19.16
N ASN A 136 -14.46 31.13 -18.70
CA ASN A 136 -14.87 32.29 -19.47
C ASN A 136 -13.71 32.89 -20.27
N PHE A 137 -14.05 33.45 -21.42
CA PHE A 137 -13.16 34.31 -22.21
C PHE A 137 -13.70 35.75 -22.28
N ASP A 138 -12.79 36.71 -22.31
CA ASP A 138 -13.02 38.06 -22.80
C ASP A 138 -11.99 38.35 -23.90
N ASN A 139 -12.46 38.57 -25.13
CA ASN A 139 -11.62 38.89 -26.28
C ASN A 139 -10.44 37.91 -26.50
N ASN A 140 -10.69 36.60 -26.42
CA ASN A 140 -9.69 35.51 -26.46
C ASN A 140 -8.80 35.35 -25.22
N ASN A 141 -8.88 36.23 -24.23
CA ASN A 141 -8.17 36.07 -22.95
C ASN A 141 -9.04 35.30 -21.97
N ARG A 142 -8.47 34.31 -21.31
CA ARG A 142 -9.16 33.56 -20.24
C ARG A 142 -9.39 34.49 -19.05
N ILE A 143 -10.59 34.49 -18.48
CA ILE A 143 -10.96 35.30 -17.31
C ILE A 143 -11.73 34.48 -16.27
N GLY A 144 -11.67 34.93 -15.02
CA GLY A 144 -12.36 34.30 -13.89
C GLY A 144 -11.85 32.89 -13.61
N THR A 145 -12.74 32.01 -13.14
CA THR A 145 -12.38 30.64 -12.77
C THR A 145 -12.47 29.69 -13.96
N TRP A 146 -11.37 29.04 -14.25
CA TRP A 146 -11.27 27.89 -15.13
C TRP A 146 -11.27 26.60 -14.33
N LYS A 147 -11.99 25.58 -14.81
CA LYS A 147 -12.07 24.25 -14.20
C LYS A 147 -11.50 23.22 -15.16
N TYR A 148 -10.77 22.25 -14.62
CA TYR A 148 -10.13 21.16 -15.36
C TYR A 148 -10.55 19.82 -14.78
N TYR A 149 -10.93 18.89 -15.64
CA TYR A 149 -11.50 17.61 -15.27
C TYR A 149 -10.68 16.46 -15.86
N ALA A 150 -10.66 15.33 -15.15
CA ALA A 150 -10.16 14.06 -15.67
C ALA A 150 -11.13 13.48 -16.70
N GLU A 151 -10.68 12.51 -17.51
CA GLU A 151 -11.57 11.79 -18.44
C GLU A 151 -12.74 11.09 -17.74
N SER A 152 -12.60 10.71 -16.46
CA SER A 152 -13.68 10.16 -15.63
C SER A 152 -14.75 11.17 -15.21
N GLY A 153 -14.52 12.47 -15.45
CA GLY A 153 -15.38 13.57 -15.01
C GLY A 153 -15.02 14.15 -13.63
N ALA A 154 -14.03 13.58 -12.92
CA ALA A 154 -13.58 14.12 -11.64
C ALA A 154 -12.86 15.47 -11.82
N LEU A 155 -13.16 16.46 -10.98
CA LEU A 155 -12.48 17.75 -10.99
C LEU A 155 -11.01 17.56 -10.54
N GLN A 156 -10.06 17.92 -11.40
CA GLN A 156 -8.63 17.80 -11.12
C GLN A 156 -8.01 19.11 -10.66
N ALA A 157 -8.48 20.24 -11.20
CA ALA A 157 -7.94 21.53 -10.86
C ALA A 157 -8.89 22.70 -11.14
N THR A 158 -8.62 23.82 -10.49
CA THR A 158 -9.16 25.14 -10.82
C THR A 158 -8.03 26.16 -10.99
N GLU A 159 -8.24 27.14 -11.86
CA GLU A 159 -7.35 28.28 -12.09
C GLU A 159 -8.19 29.55 -12.03
N GLU A 160 -8.00 30.35 -10.99
CA GLU A 160 -8.64 31.66 -10.85
C GLU A 160 -7.69 32.72 -11.40
N ILE A 161 -8.11 33.39 -12.47
CA ILE A 161 -7.27 34.35 -13.21
C ILE A 161 -7.48 35.75 -12.64
N GLU A 162 -6.39 36.34 -12.13
CA GLU A 162 -6.29 37.71 -11.67
C GLU A 162 -5.54 38.58 -12.70
N GLU A 163 -5.38 39.88 -12.45
CA GLU A 163 -4.80 40.83 -13.42
C GLU A 163 -3.34 40.48 -13.79
N ASP A 164 -2.54 40.09 -12.82
CA ASP A 164 -1.10 39.89 -12.96
C ASP A 164 -0.65 38.46 -12.67
N HIS A 165 -1.52 37.58 -12.17
CA HIS A 165 -1.21 36.18 -11.89
C HIS A 165 -2.50 35.33 -11.85
N SER A 166 -2.38 34.04 -11.57
CA SER A 166 -3.54 33.17 -11.34
C SER A 166 -3.34 32.31 -10.10
N VAL A 167 -4.38 32.09 -9.31
CA VAL A 167 -4.38 31.12 -8.22
C VAL A 167 -4.77 29.76 -8.77
N TYR A 168 -3.86 28.80 -8.71
CA TYR A 168 -4.07 27.44 -9.20
C TYR A 168 -4.29 26.49 -8.02
N THR A 169 -5.33 25.66 -8.09
CA THR A 169 -5.64 24.67 -7.06
C THR A 169 -5.81 23.29 -7.71
N GLU A 170 -5.06 22.30 -7.24
CA GLU A 170 -5.24 20.89 -7.63
C GLU A 170 -6.04 20.13 -6.57
N TYR A 171 -6.76 19.09 -6.99
CA TYR A 171 -7.58 18.24 -6.13
C TYR A 171 -7.18 16.76 -6.25
N TYR A 172 -7.39 16.01 -5.17
CA TYR A 172 -7.41 14.56 -5.17
C TYR A 172 -8.68 14.04 -5.84
N ILE A 173 -8.70 12.74 -6.17
CA ILE A 173 -9.91 12.11 -6.72
C ILE A 173 -11.10 12.15 -5.76
N THR A 174 -10.82 12.25 -4.45
CA THR A 174 -11.81 12.45 -3.39
C THR A 174 -12.46 13.84 -3.43
N GLY A 175 -11.89 14.80 -4.15
CA GLY A 175 -12.30 16.20 -4.19
C GLY A 175 -11.61 17.08 -3.14
N GLU A 176 -10.81 16.49 -2.24
CA GLU A 176 -10.01 17.26 -1.28
C GLU A 176 -8.88 18.00 -1.98
N ARG A 177 -8.49 19.16 -1.43
CA ARG A 177 -7.41 19.97 -1.99
C ARG A 177 -6.09 19.21 -1.90
N LYS A 178 -5.34 19.17 -3.00
CA LYS A 178 -4.02 18.53 -3.09
C LYS A 178 -2.90 19.56 -3.06
N SER A 179 -3.06 20.66 -3.78
CA SER A 179 -2.13 21.79 -3.71
C SER A 179 -2.79 23.09 -4.12
N THR A 180 -2.25 24.22 -3.68
CA THR A 180 -2.69 25.54 -4.12
C THR A 180 -1.56 26.56 -4.05
N GLY A 181 -1.58 27.53 -4.96
CA GLY A 181 -0.65 28.66 -4.97
C GLY A 181 -0.73 29.49 -6.25
N SER A 182 0.05 30.56 -6.30
CA SER A 182 0.04 31.50 -7.42
C SER A 182 0.92 31.04 -8.59
N ASN A 183 0.48 31.34 -9.81
CA ASN A 183 1.16 31.11 -11.07
C ASN A 183 1.28 32.40 -11.87
N PHE A 184 2.45 32.65 -12.47
CA PHE A 184 2.67 33.73 -13.43
C PHE A 184 3.35 33.18 -14.69
N GLY A 185 2.79 33.47 -15.87
CA GLY A 185 3.33 32.96 -17.14
C GLY A 185 3.45 31.43 -17.19
N GLY A 186 2.55 30.71 -16.52
CA GLY A 186 2.57 29.24 -16.40
C GLY A 186 3.60 28.67 -15.41
N LYS A 187 4.27 29.52 -14.62
CA LYS A 187 5.25 29.09 -13.61
C LYS A 187 4.76 29.41 -12.20
N LYS A 188 5.03 28.51 -11.26
CA LYS A 188 4.75 28.71 -9.83
C LYS A 188 5.53 29.90 -9.28
N ILE A 189 4.84 30.78 -8.55
CA ILE A 189 5.41 31.93 -7.83
C ILE A 189 4.79 32.05 -6.45
N GLY A 190 5.50 32.72 -5.53
CA GLY A 190 4.99 33.01 -4.20
C GLY A 190 4.78 31.76 -3.35
N GLU A 191 3.90 31.86 -2.37
CA GLU A 191 3.62 30.75 -1.46
C GLU A 191 2.80 29.66 -2.15
N TRP A 192 3.22 28.41 -1.93
CA TRP A 192 2.49 27.22 -2.32
C TRP A 192 2.27 26.34 -1.10
N SER A 193 1.07 25.77 -1.03
CA SER A 193 0.70 24.78 -0.01
C SER A 193 0.34 23.46 -0.68
N TYR A 194 0.71 22.37 -0.03
CA TYR A 194 0.46 20.98 -0.42
C TYR A 194 -0.21 20.27 0.74
N PHE A 195 -1.14 19.37 0.45
CA PHE A 195 -1.99 18.74 1.44
C PHE A 195 -2.02 17.23 1.23
N TYR A 196 -2.17 16.49 2.33
CA TYR A 196 -2.52 15.08 2.32
C TYR A 196 -3.98 14.89 1.90
N GLU A 197 -4.35 13.65 1.58
CA GLU A 197 -5.72 13.32 1.11
C GLU A 197 -6.80 13.52 2.18
N ASP A 198 -6.42 13.59 3.47
CA ASP A 198 -7.30 13.95 4.59
C ASP A 198 -7.45 15.48 4.79
N GLY A 199 -6.82 16.29 3.93
CA GLY A 199 -6.83 17.75 3.97
C GLY A 199 -5.81 18.37 4.91
N SER A 200 -5.03 17.58 5.66
CA SER A 200 -3.95 18.09 6.51
C SER A 200 -2.79 18.64 5.66
N LEU A 201 -2.12 19.69 6.16
CA LEU A 201 -1.02 20.33 5.43
C LEU A 201 0.17 19.37 5.36
N GLU A 202 0.67 19.07 4.16
CA GLU A 202 1.84 18.22 3.91
C GLU A 202 3.11 19.06 3.81
N ALA A 203 3.04 20.17 3.08
CA ALA A 203 4.17 21.07 2.92
C ALA A 203 3.72 22.47 2.54
N LYS A 204 4.55 23.45 2.87
CA LYS A 204 4.42 24.81 2.31
C LYS A 204 5.78 25.45 2.10
N GLY A 205 5.85 26.39 1.18
CA GLY A 205 7.04 27.19 0.95
C GLY A 205 6.92 28.07 -0.27
N ILE A 206 8.01 28.75 -0.62
CA ILE A 206 8.00 29.76 -1.68
C ILE A 206 8.53 29.15 -2.98
N TYR A 207 7.89 29.51 -4.10
CA TYR A 207 8.39 29.34 -5.44
C TYR A 207 8.83 30.67 -6.04
N LYS A 208 9.92 30.62 -6.82
CA LYS A 208 10.40 31.70 -7.67
C LYS A 208 10.71 31.14 -9.05
N ASP A 209 10.07 31.67 -10.09
CA ASP A 209 10.23 31.23 -11.48
C ASP A 209 10.03 29.71 -11.69
N GLY A 210 9.09 29.12 -10.96
CA GLY A 210 8.78 27.69 -11.03
C GLY A 210 9.68 26.80 -10.18
N LYS A 211 10.64 27.35 -9.43
CA LYS A 211 11.57 26.60 -8.56
C LYS A 211 11.40 26.92 -7.09
N LYS A 212 11.61 25.95 -6.20
CA LYS A 212 11.61 26.17 -4.75
C LYS A 212 12.68 27.19 -4.37
N PHE A 213 12.30 28.13 -3.51
CA PHE A 213 13.15 29.22 -3.05
C PHE A 213 12.81 29.58 -1.59
N GLY A 214 13.79 29.97 -0.80
CA GLY A 214 13.59 30.40 0.59
C GLY A 214 13.02 29.30 1.48
N PRO A 215 12.27 29.66 2.54
CA PRO A 215 11.87 28.72 3.58
C PRO A 215 10.80 27.74 3.08
N TRP A 216 11.00 26.48 3.46
CA TRP A 216 10.07 25.39 3.25
C TRP A 216 9.86 24.63 4.56
N THR A 217 8.61 24.29 4.84
CA THR A 217 8.20 23.47 5.98
C THR A 217 7.44 22.27 5.47
N TYR A 218 7.78 21.10 6.01
CA TYR A 218 7.15 19.82 5.74
C TYR A 218 6.54 19.30 7.03
N TYR A 219 5.40 18.64 6.92
CA TYR A 219 4.63 18.13 8.03
C TYR A 219 4.44 16.62 7.88
N ASN A 220 4.06 15.94 8.96
CA ASN A 220 3.53 14.58 8.92
C ASN A 220 2.00 14.63 8.85
N GLU A 221 1.34 13.49 8.57
CA GLU A 221 -0.13 13.36 8.58
C GLU A 221 -0.76 13.76 9.93
N SER A 222 0.00 13.72 11.04
CA SER A 222 -0.45 14.22 12.35
C SER A 222 -0.51 15.76 12.45
N GLY A 223 -0.04 16.48 11.43
CA GLY A 223 0.13 17.94 11.44
C GLY A 223 1.40 18.44 12.15
N SER A 224 2.22 17.54 12.69
CA SER A 224 3.49 17.89 13.35
C SER A 224 4.56 18.24 12.30
N VAL A 225 5.38 19.26 12.55
CA VAL A 225 6.51 19.59 11.66
C VAL A 225 7.44 18.39 11.58
N LYS A 226 7.77 17.99 10.36
CA LYS A 226 8.66 16.88 10.00
C LYS A 226 10.05 17.38 9.65
N ALA A 227 10.12 18.46 8.87
CA ALA A 227 11.36 19.09 8.48
C ALA A 227 11.14 20.55 8.08
N GLU A 228 12.16 21.38 8.25
CA GLU A 228 12.19 22.74 7.73
C GLU A 228 13.60 23.16 7.32
N GLY A 229 13.67 24.09 6.37
CA GLY A 229 14.92 24.66 5.87
C GLY A 229 14.70 25.44 4.59
N ASP A 230 15.79 25.96 4.02
CA ASP A 230 15.71 26.80 2.83
C ASP A 230 16.02 26.03 1.54
N TYR A 231 15.50 26.55 0.44
CA TYR A 231 15.83 26.15 -0.92
C TYR A 231 16.40 27.31 -1.73
N ILE A 232 17.32 27.01 -2.65
CA ILE A 232 17.77 27.90 -3.70
C ILE A 232 17.71 27.14 -5.02
N ASN A 233 16.79 27.53 -5.90
CA ASN A 233 16.60 26.91 -7.22
C ASN A 233 16.41 25.38 -7.16
N ASP A 234 15.45 24.93 -6.35
CA ASP A 234 15.14 23.50 -6.07
C ASP A 234 16.19 22.72 -5.27
N LEU A 235 17.33 23.32 -4.95
CA LEU A 235 18.35 22.69 -4.12
C LEU A 235 18.23 23.14 -2.68
N ALA A 236 18.15 22.18 -1.76
CA ALA A 236 18.16 22.47 -0.33
C ALA A 236 19.47 23.15 0.06
N ASP A 237 19.39 24.27 0.76
CA ASP A 237 20.54 25.12 1.11
C ASP A 237 20.35 25.71 2.51
N GLY A 238 21.44 26.01 3.20
CA GLY A 238 21.40 26.57 4.54
C GLY A 238 21.12 25.52 5.62
N ILE A 239 20.60 25.96 6.77
CA ILE A 239 20.34 25.08 7.92
C ILE A 239 19.04 24.33 7.71
N TRP A 240 19.11 23.01 7.85
CA TRP A 240 17.97 22.11 7.82
C TRP A 240 17.78 21.45 9.17
N ILE A 241 16.53 21.37 9.59
CA ILE A 241 16.12 20.76 10.86
C ILE A 241 15.06 19.71 10.56
N TYR A 242 15.23 18.53 11.15
CA TYR A 242 14.31 17.39 11.06
C TYR A 242 13.82 17.06 12.46
N TYR A 243 12.56 16.67 12.58
CA TYR A 243 11.88 16.47 13.85
C TYR A 243 11.32 15.06 13.96
N TYR A 244 11.24 14.57 15.19
CA TYR A 244 10.40 13.43 15.55
C TYR A 244 8.92 13.83 15.52
N GLU A 245 8.02 12.85 15.46
CA GLU A 245 6.57 13.08 15.60
C GLU A 245 6.20 13.81 16.90
N SER A 246 7.01 13.69 17.96
CA SER A 246 6.84 14.44 19.20
C SER A 246 7.16 15.94 19.10
N GLY A 247 7.67 16.41 17.96
CA GLY A 247 8.16 17.77 17.76
C GLY A 247 9.58 18.03 18.29
N GLN A 248 10.24 17.03 18.87
CA GLN A 248 11.63 17.14 19.28
C GLN A 248 12.58 17.06 18.08
N VAL A 249 13.66 17.82 18.08
CA VAL A 249 14.66 17.79 17.00
C VAL A 249 15.27 16.38 16.92
N GLN A 250 15.16 15.76 15.75
CA GLN A 250 15.77 14.48 15.42
C GLN A 250 17.18 14.68 14.85
N SER A 251 17.34 15.64 13.95
CA SER A 251 18.65 16.00 13.41
C SER A 251 18.64 17.42 12.87
N LYS A 252 19.82 18.04 12.79
CA LYS A 252 20.01 19.33 12.13
C LYS A 252 21.42 19.46 11.57
N GLY A 253 21.58 20.25 10.53
CA GLY A 253 22.88 20.56 9.95
C GLY A 253 22.75 21.43 8.71
N LYS A 254 23.88 21.79 8.11
CA LYS A 254 23.90 22.62 6.91
C LYS A 254 23.84 21.75 5.65
N LEU A 255 23.03 22.18 4.69
CA LEU A 255 23.03 21.71 3.32
C LEU A 255 23.65 22.79 2.43
N TYR A 256 24.44 22.37 1.44
CA TYR A 256 24.94 23.22 0.39
C TYR A 256 24.65 22.56 -0.95
N LYS A 257 23.82 23.21 -1.78
CA LYS A 257 23.38 22.66 -3.08
C LYS A 257 22.84 21.23 -2.98
N GLY A 258 22.07 20.94 -1.93
CA GLY A 258 21.46 19.64 -1.67
C GLY A 258 22.37 18.61 -0.98
N GLN A 259 23.66 18.88 -0.79
CA GLN A 259 24.60 17.97 -0.12
C GLN A 259 24.83 18.38 1.34
N LYS A 260 25.06 17.41 2.21
CA LYS A 260 25.44 17.67 3.61
C LYS A 260 26.81 18.36 3.65
N ASP A 261 26.86 19.49 4.34
CA ASP A 261 28.06 20.31 4.50
C ASP A 261 28.17 20.78 5.96
N GLY A 262 29.39 20.85 6.48
CA GLY A 262 29.67 21.21 7.87
C GLY A 262 29.06 20.26 8.91
N SER A 263 28.88 20.79 10.12
CA SER A 263 28.49 19.99 11.28
C SER A 263 27.01 19.61 11.25
N TRP A 264 26.76 18.30 11.32
CA TRP A 264 25.47 17.68 11.50
C TRP A 264 25.38 17.06 12.89
N SER A 265 24.26 17.28 13.56
CA SER A 265 23.95 16.68 14.85
C SER A 265 22.68 15.86 14.75
N LEU A 266 22.68 14.68 15.35
CA LEU A 266 21.56 13.77 15.48
C LEU A 266 21.24 13.65 16.98
N PHE A 267 19.96 13.57 17.32
CA PHE A 267 19.51 13.50 18.70
C PHE A 267 18.63 12.28 18.93
N TYR A 268 18.55 11.82 20.17
CA TYR A 268 17.53 10.88 20.63
C TYR A 268 16.21 11.64 20.85
N ALA A 269 15.10 10.89 20.96
CA ALA A 269 13.78 11.47 21.23
C ALA A 269 13.68 12.23 22.58
N ASP A 270 14.62 12.01 23.50
CA ASP A 270 14.77 12.74 24.77
C ASP A 270 15.68 13.99 24.66
N GLY A 271 16.12 14.34 23.44
CA GLY A 271 16.96 15.50 23.16
C GLY A 271 18.46 15.30 23.39
N LYS A 272 18.90 14.14 23.88
CA LYS A 272 20.34 13.87 24.06
C LYS A 272 21.03 13.67 22.72
N LEU A 273 22.30 14.08 22.61
CA LEU A 273 23.10 13.86 21.41
C LEU A 273 23.21 12.35 21.14
N LYS A 274 22.75 11.94 19.96
CA LYS A 274 22.82 10.58 19.45
C LYS A 274 24.04 10.42 18.54
N GLY A 275 24.38 11.41 17.74
CA GLY A 275 25.53 11.34 16.87
C GLY A 275 25.86 12.66 16.22
N GLU A 276 27.04 12.73 15.63
CA GLU A 276 27.56 13.91 14.97
C GLU A 276 28.47 13.55 13.82
N VAL A 277 28.54 14.45 12.84
CA VAL A 277 29.40 14.34 11.67
C VAL A 277 29.81 15.73 11.25
N ASP A 278 31.07 15.94 10.91
CA ASP A 278 31.48 17.12 10.16
C ASP A 278 31.67 16.72 8.69
N TYR A 279 30.77 17.19 7.83
CA TYR A 279 30.78 16.88 6.41
C TYR A 279 31.57 17.92 5.61
N GLN A 280 32.30 17.46 4.60
CA GLN A 280 32.87 18.25 3.53
C GLN A 280 32.28 17.72 2.23
N LEU A 281 31.24 18.39 1.72
CA LEU A 281 30.53 17.98 0.50
C LEU A 281 30.12 16.49 0.50
N GLY A 282 29.45 16.05 1.58
CA GLY A 282 28.95 14.68 1.73
C GLY A 282 29.91 13.66 2.35
N ASP A 283 31.20 13.98 2.46
CA ASP A 283 32.20 13.12 3.12
C ASP A 283 32.45 13.56 4.55
N GLY A 284 32.58 12.65 5.51
CA GLY A 284 32.79 13.04 6.90
C GLY A 284 33.23 11.93 7.82
N PHE A 285 33.64 12.29 9.04
CA PHE A 285 33.91 11.34 10.11
C PHE A 285 32.70 11.27 11.05
N TYR A 286 32.01 10.14 11.02
CA TYR A 286 30.78 9.89 11.77
C TYR A 286 31.10 9.38 13.18
N LYS A 287 30.37 9.89 14.17
CA LYS A 287 30.33 9.36 15.54
C LYS A 287 28.89 9.21 16.01
N GLU A 288 28.57 8.08 16.63
CA GLU A 288 27.31 7.84 17.36
C GLU A 288 27.62 7.53 18.83
N TYR A 289 26.71 7.93 19.72
CA TYR A 289 26.81 7.81 21.16
C TYR A 289 25.62 7.02 21.71
N TYR A 290 25.84 6.24 22.78
CA TYR A 290 24.76 5.72 23.62
C TYR A 290 24.07 6.86 24.39
N LYS A 291 22.89 6.59 24.98
CA LYS A 291 22.17 7.57 25.82
C LYS A 291 22.94 8.00 27.08
N SER A 292 23.92 7.21 27.50
CA SER A 292 24.87 7.51 28.56
C SER A 292 25.96 8.50 28.12
N GLY A 293 26.14 8.72 26.82
CA GLY A 293 27.17 9.57 26.24
C GLY A 293 28.46 8.84 25.84
N SER A 294 28.58 7.54 26.13
CA SER A 294 29.71 6.74 25.64
C SER A 294 29.62 6.53 24.13
N ILE A 295 30.76 6.50 23.45
CA ILE A 295 30.82 6.25 22.00
C ILE A 295 30.27 4.86 21.73
N LYS A 296 29.44 4.76 20.70
CA LYS A 296 28.81 3.52 20.23
C LYS A 296 29.41 3.05 18.92
N VAL A 297 29.64 3.97 17.98
CA VAL A 297 30.28 3.66 16.70
C VAL A 297 30.96 4.90 16.14
N GLU A 298 32.07 4.71 15.44
CA GLU A 298 32.73 5.76 14.67
C GLU A 298 33.38 5.22 13.40
N GLY A 299 33.47 6.07 12.37
CA GLY A 299 34.11 5.71 11.10
C GLY A 299 33.96 6.78 10.02
N LYS A 300 34.64 6.59 8.90
CA LYS A 300 34.59 7.53 7.77
C LYS A 300 33.44 7.18 6.83
N ILE A 301 32.72 8.20 6.40
CA ILE A 301 31.74 8.16 5.32
C ILE A 301 32.35 8.87 4.12
N VAL A 302 32.35 8.20 2.97
CA VAL A 302 32.79 8.75 1.69
C VAL A 302 31.72 8.42 0.67
N ASN A 303 31.21 9.44 -0.04
CA ASN A 303 30.16 9.28 -1.02
C ASN A 303 28.88 8.62 -0.45
N GLY A 304 28.54 8.98 0.79
CA GLY A 304 27.49 8.32 1.58
C GLY A 304 27.87 6.92 2.11
N ARG A 305 28.85 6.24 1.50
CA ARG A 305 29.26 4.88 1.88
C ARG A 305 30.21 4.85 3.05
N ASN A 306 30.02 3.86 3.93
CA ASN A 306 31.01 3.51 4.94
C ASN A 306 32.34 3.18 4.24
N GLN A 307 33.42 3.81 4.69
CA GLN A 307 34.75 3.68 4.12
C GLN A 307 35.80 3.56 5.22
N GLY A 308 36.81 2.70 5.02
CA GLY A 308 37.92 2.54 5.94
C GLY A 308 37.53 1.79 7.21
N LEU A 309 38.30 2.01 8.28
CA LEU A 309 38.08 1.34 9.56
C LEU A 309 36.91 1.97 10.31
N TRP A 310 35.92 1.14 10.62
CA TRP A 310 34.81 1.44 11.49
C TRP A 310 34.98 0.67 12.80
N LYS A 311 34.73 1.33 13.93
CA LYS A 311 34.82 0.75 15.26
C LYS A 311 33.46 0.83 15.95
N TYR A 312 33.08 -0.25 16.61
CA TYR A 312 31.85 -0.41 17.36
C TYR A 312 32.22 -0.71 18.81
N TYR A 313 31.57 -0.06 19.75
CA TYR A 313 31.90 -0.13 21.17
C TYR A 313 30.68 -0.55 21.97
N TYR A 314 30.90 -1.34 23.02
CA TYR A 314 29.91 -1.57 24.06
C TYR A 314 29.68 -0.28 24.87
N GLU A 315 28.55 -0.20 25.57
CA GLU A 315 28.23 0.98 26.41
C GLU A 315 29.27 1.22 27.52
N SER A 316 30.00 0.17 27.94
CA SER A 316 31.14 0.25 28.85
C SER A 316 32.40 0.90 28.26
N GLY A 317 32.44 1.16 26.95
CA GLY A 317 33.57 1.74 26.22
C GLY A 317 34.54 0.72 25.62
N PHE A 318 34.38 -0.57 25.91
CA PHE A 318 35.21 -1.62 25.29
C PHE A 318 34.81 -1.87 23.84
N LEU A 319 35.76 -2.24 22.98
CA LEU A 319 35.51 -2.55 21.57
C LEU A 319 34.57 -3.77 21.46
N GLU A 320 33.40 -3.56 20.86
CA GLU A 320 32.45 -4.62 20.50
C GLU A 320 32.81 -5.24 19.15
N GLY A 321 33.36 -4.45 18.24
CA GLY A 321 33.75 -4.95 16.94
C GLY A 321 34.39 -3.88 16.06
N GLU A 322 34.90 -4.31 14.93
CA GLU A 322 35.47 -3.45 13.92
C GLU A 322 35.16 -3.99 12.52
N CYS A 323 35.07 -3.09 11.55
CA CYS A 323 34.85 -3.45 10.15
C CYS A 323 35.73 -2.61 9.25
N LYS A 324 36.39 -3.22 8.28
CA LYS A 324 37.20 -2.48 7.29
C LYS A 324 36.43 -2.35 5.98
N PHE A 325 35.63 -1.30 5.89
CA PHE A 325 34.77 -1.05 4.73
C PHE A 325 35.54 -0.54 3.50
N ARG A 326 35.06 -0.98 2.34
CA ARG A 326 35.37 -0.48 1.01
C ARG A 326 34.04 -0.28 0.30
N ASN A 327 33.64 0.97 0.12
CA ASN A 327 32.45 1.32 -0.65
C ASN A 327 31.16 0.64 -0.14
N GLY A 328 30.97 0.60 1.18
CA GLY A 328 29.77 0.02 1.83
C GLY A 328 29.87 -1.47 2.18
N GLU A 329 30.89 -2.19 1.70
CA GLU A 329 31.14 -3.60 2.02
C GLU A 329 32.43 -3.80 2.81
N GLY A 330 32.45 -4.65 3.84
CA GLY A 330 33.66 -4.90 4.62
C GLY A 330 33.61 -6.15 5.49
N ASP A 331 34.80 -6.66 5.81
CA ASP A 331 34.98 -7.74 6.77
C ASP A 331 34.82 -7.21 8.19
N PHE A 332 33.83 -7.74 8.90
CA PHE A 332 33.54 -7.43 10.29
C PHE A 332 34.10 -8.49 11.22
N VAL A 333 34.68 -8.05 12.34
CA VAL A 333 35.08 -8.89 13.47
C VAL A 333 34.46 -8.32 14.73
N GLY A 334 33.75 -9.16 15.50
CA GLY A 334 33.19 -8.82 16.80
C GLY A 334 33.90 -9.52 17.94
N TYR A 335 33.93 -8.89 19.11
CA TYR A 335 34.66 -9.32 20.30
C TYR A 335 33.71 -9.47 21.50
N TYR A 336 34.02 -10.39 22.41
CA TYR A 336 33.37 -10.43 23.72
C TYR A 336 33.80 -9.24 24.58
N PRO A 337 32.95 -8.75 25.50
CA PRO A 337 33.43 -7.82 26.51
C PRO A 337 34.48 -8.53 27.40
N PRO A 338 35.45 -7.78 27.94
CA PRO A 338 36.42 -8.32 28.90
C PRO A 338 35.71 -9.02 30.06
N SER A 339 36.18 -10.23 30.40
CA SER A 339 35.56 -11.08 31.42
C SER A 339 36.41 -11.24 32.67
N THR A 340 37.71 -10.96 32.59
CA THR A 340 38.63 -11.07 33.74
C THR A 340 39.01 -9.70 34.30
N ARG A 341 39.25 -9.63 35.62
CA ARG A 341 39.76 -8.42 36.28
C ARG A 341 41.06 -7.89 35.66
N LYS A 342 41.88 -8.78 35.10
CA LYS A 342 43.13 -8.44 34.42
C LYS A 342 42.86 -7.76 33.08
N GLU A 343 42.01 -8.36 32.22
CA GLU A 343 41.62 -7.77 30.93
C GLU A 343 40.99 -6.38 31.10
N ILE A 344 40.13 -6.23 32.12
CA ILE A 344 39.48 -4.94 32.44
C ILE A 344 40.52 -3.89 32.86
N LYS A 345 41.51 -4.26 33.71
CA LYS A 345 42.57 -3.34 34.16
C LYS A 345 43.54 -2.95 33.04
N GLU A 346 43.81 -3.87 32.12
CA GLU A 346 44.76 -3.68 31.01
C GLU A 346 44.10 -3.10 29.75
N GLY A 347 42.77 -2.89 29.74
CA GLY A 347 42.04 -2.33 28.61
C GLY A 347 42.03 -3.24 27.37
N LEU A 348 42.22 -4.55 27.56
CA LEU A 348 42.29 -5.51 26.46
C LEU A 348 40.91 -5.74 25.86
N THR A 349 40.86 -5.95 24.54
CA THR A 349 39.66 -6.46 23.86
C THR A 349 39.48 -7.93 24.20
N GLY A 350 38.25 -8.36 24.48
CA GLY A 350 37.97 -9.77 24.73
C GLY A 350 38.22 -10.66 23.51
N THR A 351 38.03 -11.96 23.69
CA THR A 351 38.21 -12.95 22.61
C THR A 351 37.24 -12.69 21.45
N LYS A 352 37.62 -13.16 20.26
CA LYS A 352 36.77 -13.07 19.07
C LYS A 352 35.45 -13.77 19.36
N LYS A 353 34.35 -13.11 19.01
CA LYS A 353 32.97 -13.58 19.20
C LYS A 353 32.32 -13.97 17.88
N MET A 354 32.59 -13.19 16.83
CA MET A 354 32.07 -13.49 15.50
C MET A 354 32.90 -12.84 14.40
N LYS A 355 32.80 -13.37 13.19
CA LYS A 355 33.35 -12.77 11.97
C LYS A 355 32.41 -12.99 10.80
N GLY A 356 32.31 -12.02 9.90
CA GLY A 356 31.54 -12.15 8.66
C GLY A 356 31.64 -10.89 7.80
N VAL A 357 30.81 -10.80 6.76
CA VAL A 357 30.79 -9.65 5.86
C VAL A 357 29.59 -8.78 6.15
N ILE A 358 29.80 -7.47 6.22
CA ILE A 358 28.74 -6.47 6.22
C ILE A 358 28.72 -5.78 4.87
N GLN A 359 27.56 -5.72 4.24
CA GLN A 359 27.30 -5.00 3.00
C GLN A 359 26.09 -4.10 3.22
N ASP A 360 26.22 -2.81 2.95
CA ASP A 360 25.14 -1.82 3.07
C ASP A 360 24.45 -1.85 4.44
N ASN A 361 25.27 -1.89 5.49
CA ASN A 361 24.87 -2.02 6.89
C ASN A 361 24.09 -3.30 7.24
N LYS A 362 24.03 -4.29 6.33
CA LYS A 362 23.42 -5.61 6.56
C LYS A 362 24.49 -6.67 6.68
N LYS A 363 24.26 -7.64 7.57
CA LYS A 363 25.09 -8.84 7.64
C LYS A 363 24.78 -9.69 6.41
N VAL A 364 25.78 -10.08 5.65
CA VAL A 364 25.62 -10.94 4.47
C VAL A 364 26.55 -12.15 4.57
N GLY A 365 26.32 -13.15 3.71
CA GLY A 365 27.13 -14.35 3.67
C GLY A 365 27.03 -15.24 4.93
N ILE A 366 27.99 -16.13 5.09
CA ILE A 366 28.09 -17.02 6.26
C ILE A 366 28.96 -16.32 7.30
N TRP A 367 28.49 -16.32 8.55
CA TRP A 367 29.16 -15.77 9.71
C TRP A 367 29.71 -16.89 10.58
N GLU A 368 30.94 -16.74 11.02
CA GLU A 368 31.60 -17.60 11.99
C GLU A 368 31.27 -17.10 13.40
N LEU A 369 30.92 -18.01 14.30
CA LEU A 369 30.65 -17.75 15.71
C LEU A 369 31.70 -18.46 16.56
N PHE A 370 32.18 -17.80 17.60
CA PHE A 370 33.23 -18.31 18.48
C PHE A 370 32.74 -18.31 19.94
N GLU A 371 33.14 -19.32 20.70
CA GLU A 371 32.95 -19.37 22.15
C GLU A 371 33.91 -18.40 22.87
N PRO A 372 33.66 -18.01 24.14
CA PRO A 372 34.53 -17.11 24.89
C PRO A 372 35.98 -17.60 25.03
N ASN A 373 36.22 -18.91 24.95
CA ASN A 373 37.57 -19.49 24.98
C ASN A 373 38.30 -19.41 23.62
N GLY A 374 37.64 -18.93 22.56
CA GLY A 374 38.19 -18.78 21.21
C GLY A 374 37.85 -19.92 20.25
N ASP A 375 37.19 -20.99 20.71
CA ASP A 375 36.82 -22.13 19.86
C ASP A 375 35.68 -21.77 18.89
N LEU A 376 35.67 -22.38 17.70
CA LEU A 376 34.59 -22.19 16.73
C LEU A 376 33.30 -22.85 17.26
N ALA A 377 32.29 -22.04 17.56
CA ALA A 377 30.98 -22.48 18.05
C ALA A 377 30.04 -22.92 16.92
N GLY A 378 30.21 -22.37 15.71
CA GLY A 378 29.42 -22.73 14.54
C GLY A 378 29.27 -21.61 13.52
N TYR A 379 28.29 -21.78 12.63
CA TYR A 379 28.02 -20.85 11.52
C TYR A 379 26.59 -20.30 11.56
N TYR A 380 26.43 -19.06 11.12
CA TYR A 380 25.15 -18.37 11.04
C TYR A 380 25.01 -17.68 9.67
N LYS A 381 23.86 -17.83 9.00
CA LYS A 381 23.54 -17.07 7.78
C LYS A 381 22.33 -16.17 8.06
N PRO A 382 22.47 -14.83 7.97
CA PRO A 382 21.37 -13.91 8.15
C PRO A 382 20.33 -14.04 7.02
N TYR A 383 19.06 -13.93 7.39
CA TYR A 383 17.92 -13.87 6.48
C TYR A 383 17.04 -12.69 6.86
N TYR A 384 16.62 -11.90 5.87
CA TYR A 384 15.79 -10.73 6.03
C TYR A 384 14.51 -10.93 5.20
N GLU A 385 13.32 -10.80 5.82
CA GLU A 385 12.05 -10.78 5.09
C GLU A 385 11.70 -9.35 4.68
N GLY A 386 11.10 -9.21 3.49
CA GLY A 386 10.64 -7.93 2.97
C GLY A 386 11.76 -7.20 2.24
N GLU A 387 11.98 -7.59 0.99
CA GLU A 387 12.59 -6.68 0.02
C GLU A 387 11.60 -5.53 -0.22
N ASN A 388 11.77 -4.46 0.54
CA ASN A 388 12.03 -3.18 -0.08
C ASN A 388 13.43 -2.80 0.36
N GLU A 389 14.28 -2.60 -0.63
CA GLU A 389 15.70 -2.31 -0.50
C GLU A 389 15.93 -1.22 0.57
N GLY A 390 16.88 -1.50 1.45
CA GLY A 390 17.18 -0.61 2.56
C GLY A 390 17.86 0.64 2.04
N PHE A 391 17.50 1.80 2.59
CA PHE A 391 18.33 2.98 2.43
C PHE A 391 19.58 2.81 3.31
N SER A 392 20.61 2.24 2.70
CA SER A 392 22.02 2.46 3.02
C SER A 392 22.29 3.96 2.84
N LEU A 393 23.04 4.61 3.72
CA LEU A 393 23.32 6.06 3.66
C LEU A 393 24.24 6.47 2.50
N ALA A 394 24.25 5.68 1.44
CA ALA A 394 25.39 5.22 0.67
C ALA A 394 25.08 5.02 -0.81
N ASP A 395 23.84 5.17 -1.24
CA ASP A 395 23.50 5.15 -2.66
C ASP A 395 23.21 6.56 -3.18
N ASP A 396 24.17 7.47 -2.98
CA ASP A 396 24.06 8.82 -3.52
C ASP A 396 25.42 9.45 -3.87
N VAL A 397 26.23 8.78 -4.73
CA VAL A 397 27.24 9.44 -5.62
C VAL A 397 27.36 8.79 -7.02
N LYS A 398 26.38 8.02 -7.49
CA LYS A 398 26.37 7.66 -8.93
C LYS A 398 24.99 7.72 -9.56
N GLU A 399 24.43 8.93 -9.65
CA GLU A 399 23.60 9.33 -10.79
C GLU A 399 23.38 10.85 -10.87
N GLN A 400 24.47 11.62 -10.99
CA GLN A 400 24.42 13.01 -11.46
C GLN A 400 24.91 13.17 -12.92
N GLN A 401 24.81 12.14 -13.75
CA GLN A 401 25.15 12.30 -15.18
C GLN A 401 24.11 11.86 -16.21
N VAL A 402 22.98 11.27 -15.87
CA VAL A 402 21.98 10.96 -16.91
C VAL A 402 20.55 11.12 -16.39
N LEU A 403 19.98 12.31 -16.61
CA LEU A 403 18.57 12.43 -16.96
C LEU A 403 18.42 13.56 -17.99
N SER A 404 18.80 13.26 -19.23
CA SER A 404 17.89 13.54 -20.33
C SER A 404 16.96 12.32 -20.44
N ALA A 405 15.66 12.61 -20.41
CA ALA A 405 14.54 11.71 -20.70
C ALA A 405 13.93 10.91 -19.53
N GLU A 406 12.73 11.38 -19.19
CA GLU A 406 11.51 10.64 -18.85
C GLU A 406 11.25 10.13 -17.42
N LYS A 407 10.28 10.84 -16.81
CA LYS A 407 9.18 10.36 -15.96
C LYS A 407 9.46 9.08 -15.15
N ARG A 408 9.74 9.27 -13.86
CA ARG A 408 9.21 8.41 -12.80
C ARG A 408 8.84 9.25 -11.59
N GLN A 409 7.58 9.12 -11.17
CA GLN A 409 7.12 9.56 -9.87
C GLN A 409 7.99 8.88 -8.80
N VAL A 410 8.62 9.67 -7.91
CA VAL A 410 9.39 9.13 -6.80
C VAL A 410 8.82 9.72 -5.51
N ARG A 411 8.27 8.81 -4.70
CA ARG A 411 7.68 9.06 -3.38
C ARG A 411 8.74 9.60 -2.42
N LEU A 412 8.29 10.55 -1.61
CA LEU A 412 8.99 11.13 -0.47
C LEU A 412 9.41 10.03 0.53
N GLY A 413 10.72 9.75 0.62
CA GLY A 413 11.28 8.83 1.60
C GLY A 413 11.36 9.46 2.99
N THR A 414 10.53 8.99 3.92
CA THR A 414 10.62 9.21 5.36
C THR A 414 11.90 8.57 5.91
N TYR A 415 12.70 9.32 6.67
CA TYR A 415 13.79 8.75 7.49
C TYR A 415 13.19 8.05 8.72
N GLY A 416 12.47 6.96 8.47
CA GLY A 416 12.00 6.05 9.50
C GLY A 416 13.13 5.10 9.86
N TYR A 417 13.51 5.05 11.14
CA TYR A 417 14.19 3.87 11.66
C TYR A 417 13.22 2.70 11.57
N HIS A 418 13.19 2.01 10.44
CA HIS A 418 12.63 0.68 10.40
C HIS A 418 13.62 -0.22 11.11
N SER A 419 13.30 -0.50 12.38
CA SER A 419 13.79 -1.67 13.08
C SER A 419 13.42 -2.90 12.22
N THR A 420 14.26 -3.27 11.26
CA THR A 420 14.18 -4.59 10.63
C THR A 420 14.58 -5.57 11.72
N LYS A 421 13.57 -6.11 12.42
CA LYS A 421 13.78 -7.06 13.49
C LYS A 421 14.35 -8.32 12.86
N SER A 422 15.66 -8.51 12.96
CA SER A 422 16.24 -9.85 12.82
C SER A 422 15.49 -10.75 13.79
N ARG A 423 14.88 -11.84 13.28
CA ARG A 423 14.20 -12.82 14.14
C ARG A 423 15.13 -13.40 15.21
N TYR A 424 16.45 -13.31 15.02
CA TYR A 424 17.42 -13.90 15.92
C TYR A 424 17.68 -13.08 17.19
N PHE A 425 17.38 -11.76 17.21
CA PHE A 425 17.73 -10.88 18.34
C PHE A 425 16.57 -10.03 18.89
N LYS A 426 15.34 -10.55 18.92
CA LYS A 426 14.55 -10.25 20.14
C LYS A 426 15.23 -11.03 21.25
N SER A 427 15.51 -10.39 22.41
CA SER A 427 15.96 -11.09 23.62
C SER A 427 15.05 -12.30 23.82
N LYS A 428 15.54 -13.47 23.39
CA LYS A 428 14.90 -14.74 23.65
C LYS A 428 15.19 -14.92 25.12
N ILE A 429 14.15 -14.75 25.94
CA ILE A 429 14.17 -15.33 27.29
C ILE A 429 14.72 -16.74 27.10
N ASN A 430 15.73 -17.14 27.88
CA ASN A 430 16.24 -18.50 27.94
C ASN A 430 15.08 -19.42 28.37
N GLU A 431 14.17 -19.71 27.44
CA GLU A 431 13.09 -20.65 27.55
C GLU A 431 13.74 -22.00 27.26
N HIS A 432 13.74 -22.87 28.26
CA HIS A 432 14.34 -24.18 28.15
C HIS A 432 13.41 -25.09 27.35
N ARG A 433 13.98 -26.04 26.62
CA ARG A 433 13.23 -27.13 26.00
C ARG A 433 12.74 -28.07 27.09
N ALA A 434 11.47 -28.43 27.06
CA ALA A 434 10.87 -29.28 28.07
C ALA A 434 9.89 -30.30 27.48
N TYR A 435 9.77 -31.44 28.15
CA TYR A 435 8.62 -32.33 28.00
C TYR A 435 7.62 -32.03 29.10
N ILE A 436 6.35 -31.86 28.77
CA ILE A 436 5.27 -31.63 29.72
C ILE A 436 4.34 -32.82 29.62
N ILE A 437 4.18 -33.54 30.73
CA ILE A 437 3.14 -34.56 30.85
C ILE A 437 1.97 -33.90 31.55
N ASP A 438 0.78 -33.93 30.94
CA ASP A 438 -0.41 -33.32 31.50
C ASP A 438 -1.63 -34.25 31.48
N TYR A 439 -2.56 -34.00 32.41
CA TYR A 439 -3.80 -34.75 32.56
C TYR A 439 -4.90 -33.87 33.15
N ASN A 440 -6.16 -34.23 32.94
CA ASN A 440 -7.31 -33.52 33.51
C ASN A 440 -8.05 -34.42 34.52
N PRO A 441 -7.86 -34.22 35.84
CA PRO A 441 -8.50 -35.08 36.85
C PRO A 441 -10.03 -34.95 36.88
N ILE A 442 -10.57 -33.82 36.43
CA ILE A 442 -12.02 -33.54 36.48
C ILE A 442 -12.73 -34.14 35.26
N ALA A 443 -12.00 -34.42 34.17
CA ALA A 443 -12.57 -34.95 32.92
C ALA A 443 -13.31 -36.29 33.11
N VAL A 444 -12.95 -37.08 34.12
CA VAL A 444 -13.57 -38.37 34.43
C VAL A 444 -15.07 -38.21 34.74
N PHE A 445 -15.44 -37.11 35.41
CA PHE A 445 -16.85 -36.77 35.66
C PHE A 445 -17.62 -36.36 34.40
N TYR A 446 -16.89 -36.06 33.32
CA TYR A 446 -17.42 -35.77 31.99
C TYR A 446 -17.17 -36.91 31.00
N ASN A 447 -16.97 -38.14 31.50
CA ASN A 447 -16.83 -39.35 30.68
C ASN A 447 -15.53 -39.47 29.87
N ILE A 448 -14.47 -38.75 30.25
CA ILE A 448 -13.19 -38.72 29.51
C ILE A 448 -12.00 -38.87 30.47
N PHE A 449 -11.00 -39.66 30.10
CA PHE A 449 -9.71 -39.74 30.77
C PHE A 449 -8.59 -39.36 29.81
N PRO A 450 -8.11 -38.10 29.83
CA PRO A 450 -7.09 -37.60 28.92
C PRO A 450 -5.68 -37.66 29.53
N VAL A 451 -4.70 -38.06 28.71
CA VAL A 451 -3.26 -38.01 29.01
C VAL A 451 -2.54 -37.35 27.84
N GLY A 452 -1.88 -36.23 28.10
CA GLY A 452 -1.14 -35.42 27.15
C GLY A 452 0.37 -35.51 27.36
N LEU A 453 1.12 -35.57 26.26
CA LEU A 453 2.56 -35.35 26.23
C LEU A 453 2.85 -34.20 25.26
N GLU A 454 3.43 -33.13 25.78
CA GLU A 454 3.82 -31.97 25.01
C GLU A 454 5.34 -31.80 24.99
N TYR A 455 5.89 -31.53 23.81
CA TYR A 455 7.24 -31.03 23.64
C TYR A 455 7.21 -29.51 23.47
N TYR A 456 7.68 -28.81 24.50
CA TYR A 456 7.80 -27.35 24.54
C TYR A 456 9.20 -26.95 24.05
N MET A 457 9.26 -26.23 22.93
CA MET A 457 10.50 -25.87 22.25
C MET A 457 10.99 -24.47 22.61
N ASP A 458 12.28 -24.24 22.40
CA ASP A 458 12.79 -22.89 22.26
C ASP A 458 12.10 -22.23 21.06
N GLN A 459 11.65 -20.97 21.21
CA GLN A 459 10.80 -20.20 20.26
C GLN A 459 9.28 -20.25 20.50
N ARG A 460 8.82 -20.65 21.70
CA ARG A 460 7.39 -20.55 22.07
C ARG A 460 6.46 -21.41 21.20
N LEU A 461 6.99 -22.55 20.77
CA LEU A 461 6.26 -23.53 19.99
C LEU A 461 6.10 -24.80 20.83
N GLY A 462 4.87 -25.26 20.98
CA GLY A 462 4.56 -26.53 21.65
C GLY A 462 3.95 -27.51 20.67
N TYR A 463 4.38 -28.77 20.72
CA TYR A 463 3.74 -29.88 20.01
C TYR A 463 3.20 -30.86 21.04
N GLU A 464 1.88 -30.96 21.14
CA GLU A 464 1.21 -31.84 22.10
C GLU A 464 0.55 -33.01 21.36
N VAL A 465 0.82 -34.22 21.83
CA VAL A 465 0.08 -35.42 21.48
C VAL A 465 -0.80 -35.78 22.67
N LEU A 466 -2.11 -35.87 22.43
CA LEU A 466 -3.10 -36.11 23.47
C LEU A 466 -3.88 -37.37 23.16
N GLY A 467 -3.77 -38.37 24.04
CA GLY A 467 -4.60 -39.56 24.04
C GLY A 467 -5.75 -39.39 25.03
N GLN A 468 -6.95 -39.84 24.68
CA GLN A 468 -8.10 -39.83 25.58
C GLN A 468 -8.83 -41.15 25.51
N TYR A 469 -9.12 -41.73 26.67
CA TYR A 469 -10.11 -42.79 26.79
C TYR A 469 -11.47 -42.15 27.06
N ILE A 470 -12.50 -42.55 26.30
CA ILE A 470 -13.84 -41.99 26.39
C ILE A 470 -14.78 -43.10 26.80
N ARG A 471 -15.60 -42.87 27.83
CA ARG A 471 -16.53 -43.87 28.36
C ARG A 471 -17.69 -43.21 29.08
N SER A 472 -18.93 -43.45 28.65
CA SER A 472 -20.14 -42.93 29.31
C SER A 472 -21.14 -44.05 29.60
N PRO A 473 -21.55 -44.26 30.87
CA PRO A 473 -21.00 -43.64 32.08
C PRO A 473 -19.59 -44.16 32.40
N PHE A 474 -18.74 -43.30 32.96
CA PHE A 474 -17.35 -43.68 33.26
C PHE A 474 -17.20 -44.56 34.51
N LEU A 475 -17.94 -44.24 35.57
CA LEU A 475 -17.78 -44.85 36.90
C LEU A 475 -18.73 -46.03 37.16
N SER A 476 -19.58 -46.39 36.21
CA SER A 476 -20.55 -47.48 36.35
C SER A 476 -20.23 -48.65 35.42
N ASP A 477 -20.47 -49.88 35.89
CA ASP A 477 -20.40 -51.06 35.04
C ASP A 477 -21.54 -51.00 34.01
N PHE A 478 -21.21 -51.20 32.74
CA PHE A 478 -22.21 -51.22 31.68
C PHE A 478 -23.27 -52.29 31.91
N ARG A 479 -22.93 -53.42 32.53
CA ARG A 479 -23.87 -54.51 32.85
C ARG A 479 -24.91 -54.13 33.91
N SER A 480 -24.63 -53.12 34.72
CA SER A 480 -25.56 -52.61 35.73
C SER A 480 -26.54 -51.57 35.19
N LEU A 481 -26.43 -51.20 33.91
CA LEU A 481 -27.32 -50.23 33.29
C LEU A 481 -28.67 -50.88 32.96
N GLU A 482 -29.74 -50.10 33.18
CA GLU A 482 -31.11 -50.46 32.80
C GLU A 482 -31.20 -50.91 31.34
N ASP A 483 -32.09 -51.88 31.08
CA ASP A 483 -32.31 -52.41 29.74
C ASP A 483 -32.72 -51.30 28.76
N GLY A 484 -32.14 -51.30 27.57
CA GLY A 484 -32.36 -50.28 26.54
C GLY A 484 -31.59 -48.96 26.74
N LYS A 485 -30.87 -48.77 27.85
CA LYS A 485 -30.06 -47.56 28.09
C LYS A 485 -28.76 -47.56 27.29
N ASN A 486 -28.62 -46.61 26.37
CA ASN A 486 -27.42 -46.45 25.56
C ASN A 486 -26.21 -46.00 26.40
N TYR A 487 -25.06 -46.60 26.13
CA TYR A 487 -23.74 -46.22 26.62
C TYR A 487 -22.74 -46.23 25.47
N PHE A 488 -21.58 -45.62 25.69
CA PHE A 488 -20.51 -45.65 24.70
C PHE A 488 -19.13 -45.72 25.31
N GLU A 489 -18.21 -46.31 24.56
CA GLU A 489 -16.79 -46.35 24.89
C GLU A 489 -15.92 -46.19 23.64
N GLY A 490 -14.69 -45.73 23.83
CA GLY A 490 -13.74 -45.60 22.75
C GLY A 490 -12.55 -44.73 23.10
N PHE A 491 -11.90 -44.19 22.08
CA PHE A 491 -10.69 -43.39 22.27
C PHE A 491 -10.65 -42.19 21.34
N SER A 492 -9.85 -41.21 21.72
CA SER A 492 -9.46 -40.11 20.85
C SER A 492 -7.95 -39.92 20.89
N ALA A 493 -7.39 -39.60 19.73
CA ALA A 493 -6.00 -39.19 19.58
C ALA A 493 -5.98 -37.83 18.89
N SER A 494 -5.23 -36.88 19.42
CA SER A 494 -5.05 -35.60 18.78
C SER A 494 -3.61 -35.11 18.80
N VAL A 495 -3.27 -34.31 17.79
CA VAL A 495 -2.02 -33.56 17.71
C VAL A 495 -2.38 -32.09 17.72
N ARG A 496 -1.71 -31.33 18.57
CA ARG A 496 -1.87 -29.88 18.67
C ARG A 496 -0.54 -29.20 18.46
N GLN A 497 -0.59 -28.09 17.71
CA GLN A 497 0.51 -27.15 17.64
C GLN A 497 0.10 -25.87 18.36
N LYS A 498 0.83 -25.53 19.41
CA LYS A 498 0.59 -24.37 20.28
C LYS A 498 1.60 -23.28 19.98
N PHE A 499 1.09 -22.07 19.73
CA PHE A 499 1.86 -20.86 19.48
C PHE A 499 1.76 -19.94 20.70
N TYR A 500 2.74 -20.06 21.60
CA TYR A 500 2.79 -19.31 22.84
C TYR A 500 3.16 -17.84 22.59
N GLN A 501 2.45 -16.95 23.26
CA GLN A 501 2.64 -15.50 23.20
C GLN A 501 3.49 -15.00 24.37
N LYS A 502 3.62 -13.67 24.48
CA LYS A 502 4.32 -13.06 25.62
C LYS A 502 3.55 -13.33 26.90
N GLU A 503 4.29 -13.73 27.94
CA GLU A 503 3.75 -13.92 29.28
C GLU A 503 3.01 -12.68 29.78
N THR A 504 1.89 -12.93 30.44
CA THR A 504 1.07 -11.97 31.16
C THR A 504 1.05 -12.35 32.64
N THR A 505 0.41 -11.53 33.47
CA THR A 505 0.25 -11.78 34.91
C THR A 505 -0.46 -13.09 35.25
N ILE A 506 -1.24 -13.63 34.31
CA ILE A 506 -2.06 -14.84 34.50
C ILE A 506 -1.49 -16.08 33.81
N GLY A 507 -0.33 -15.98 33.16
CA GLY A 507 0.35 -17.08 32.48
C GLY A 507 0.78 -16.74 31.06
N VAL A 508 1.03 -17.77 30.26
CA VAL A 508 1.48 -17.65 28.86
C VAL A 508 0.31 -17.96 27.94
N PRO A 509 -0.36 -16.94 27.36
CA PRO A 509 -1.43 -17.18 26.42
C PRO A 509 -0.91 -17.84 25.15
N TYR A 510 -1.74 -18.62 24.49
CA TYR A 510 -1.42 -19.25 23.22
C TYR A 510 -2.64 -19.36 22.32
N PHE A 511 -2.35 -19.36 21.02
CA PHE A 511 -3.25 -19.85 19.99
C PHE A 511 -2.81 -21.26 19.63
N ALA A 512 -3.74 -22.17 19.36
CA ALA A 512 -3.40 -23.50 18.88
C ALA A 512 -4.41 -24.00 17.86
N HIS A 513 -3.97 -24.96 17.07
CA HIS A 513 -4.83 -25.76 16.21
C HIS A 513 -4.63 -27.24 16.52
N GLU A 514 -5.71 -28.00 16.38
CA GLU A 514 -5.79 -29.41 16.75
C GLU A 514 -6.31 -30.22 15.56
N LEU A 515 -5.61 -31.29 15.23
CA LEU A 515 -6.16 -32.39 14.44
C LEU A 515 -6.51 -33.53 15.38
N ARG A 516 -7.76 -33.99 15.34
CA ARG A 516 -8.28 -35.02 16.23
C ARG A 516 -8.98 -36.12 15.45
N TYR A 517 -8.65 -37.35 15.83
CA TYR A 517 -9.43 -38.53 15.51
C TYR A 517 -10.15 -39.01 16.78
N THR A 518 -11.43 -39.38 16.65
CA THR A 518 -12.22 -39.96 17.74
C THR A 518 -12.97 -41.19 17.22
N PHE A 519 -12.85 -42.30 17.93
CA PHE A 519 -13.55 -43.54 17.65
C PHE A 519 -14.44 -43.90 18.83
N LEU A 520 -15.73 -44.17 18.60
CA LEU A 520 -16.70 -44.54 19.61
C LEU A 520 -17.53 -45.75 19.17
N LEU A 521 -17.75 -46.66 20.11
CA LEU A 521 -18.70 -47.76 20.03
C LEU A 521 -19.94 -47.40 20.86
N HIS A 522 -21.10 -47.39 20.22
CA HIS A 522 -22.38 -47.11 20.88
C HIS A 522 -23.11 -48.43 21.11
N SER A 523 -23.42 -48.75 22.36
CA SER A 523 -23.98 -50.03 22.78
C SER A 523 -25.13 -49.82 23.77
N THR A 524 -25.93 -50.86 23.99
CA THR A 524 -27.01 -50.89 24.98
C THR A 524 -27.16 -52.31 25.53
N ASN A 525 -27.76 -52.48 26.70
CA ASN A 525 -28.14 -53.81 27.18
C ASN A 525 -29.53 -54.15 26.64
N ILE A 526 -29.71 -55.35 26.10
CA ILE A 526 -31.02 -55.88 25.71
C ILE A 526 -31.15 -57.28 26.31
N LEU A 527 -32.10 -57.46 27.22
CA LEU A 527 -32.32 -58.69 27.99
C LEU A 527 -31.07 -59.15 28.75
N GLY A 528 -30.32 -58.19 29.30
CA GLY A 528 -29.09 -58.46 30.07
C GLY A 528 -27.84 -58.74 29.24
N GLU A 529 -27.93 -58.68 27.90
CA GLU A 529 -26.81 -58.89 26.98
C GLU A 529 -26.40 -57.58 26.29
N PRO A 530 -25.09 -57.26 26.20
CA PRO A 530 -24.62 -56.07 25.50
C PRO A 530 -24.82 -56.23 23.98
N LYS A 531 -25.46 -55.23 23.36
CA LYS A 531 -25.68 -55.16 21.91
C LYS A 531 -25.02 -53.90 21.34
N LEU A 532 -24.18 -54.09 20.33
CA LEU A 532 -23.54 -53.00 19.59
C LEU A 532 -24.55 -52.38 18.62
N GLY A 533 -24.85 -51.10 18.82
CA GLY A 533 -25.79 -50.32 18.03
C GLY A 533 -25.15 -49.63 16.83
N ALA A 534 -24.02 -48.95 17.05
CA ALA A 534 -23.35 -48.19 16.01
C ALA A 534 -21.85 -48.04 16.29
N VAL A 535 -21.11 -47.80 15.21
CA VAL A 535 -19.71 -47.40 15.25
C VAL A 535 -19.60 -45.98 14.70
N GLU A 536 -18.89 -45.14 15.43
CA GLU A 536 -18.70 -43.73 15.08
C GLU A 536 -17.21 -43.41 14.97
N SER A 537 -16.83 -42.74 13.89
CA SER A 537 -15.49 -42.19 13.68
C SER A 537 -15.60 -40.71 13.33
N ARG A 538 -14.86 -39.86 14.04
CA ARG A 538 -14.82 -38.41 13.80
C ARG A 538 -13.41 -37.98 13.46
N TYR A 539 -13.28 -37.14 12.43
CA TYR A 539 -12.05 -36.49 12.02
C TYR A 539 -12.29 -34.99 12.08
N GLU A 540 -11.68 -34.32 13.05
CA GLU A 540 -12.01 -32.93 13.39
C GLU A 540 -10.75 -32.06 13.36
N TYR A 541 -10.91 -30.86 12.79
CA TYR A 541 -9.96 -29.78 12.93
C TYR A 541 -10.55 -28.73 13.87
N ALA A 542 -9.80 -28.33 14.88
CA ALA A 542 -10.25 -27.35 15.85
C ALA A 542 -9.24 -26.21 16.04
N ILE A 543 -9.77 -25.04 16.33
CA ILE A 543 -9.00 -23.87 16.75
C ILE A 543 -9.20 -23.70 18.25
N LEU A 544 -8.11 -23.42 18.96
CA LEU A 544 -8.03 -23.32 20.40
C LEU A 544 -7.36 -22.00 20.79
N VAL A 545 -7.84 -21.42 21.89
CA VAL A 545 -7.14 -20.36 22.62
C VAL A 545 -7.00 -20.81 24.06
N GLY A 546 -5.84 -20.57 24.66
CA GLY A 546 -5.60 -20.98 26.04
C GLY A 546 -4.54 -20.15 26.72
N VAL A 547 -4.38 -20.40 28.02
CA VAL A 547 -3.32 -19.82 28.84
C VAL A 547 -2.65 -20.94 29.62
N ARG A 548 -1.32 -20.99 29.57
CA ARG A 548 -0.54 -21.94 30.36
C ARG A 548 0.26 -21.20 31.42
N TYR A 549 -0.02 -21.49 32.68
CA TYR A 549 0.78 -21.07 33.81
C TYR A 549 1.93 -22.05 34.03
N PHE A 550 3.14 -21.53 34.27
CA PHE A 550 4.33 -22.30 34.63
C PHE A 550 4.80 -21.84 35.99
N LYS A 551 4.88 -22.75 36.98
CA LYS A 551 5.44 -22.43 38.30
C LYS A 551 6.93 -22.08 38.20
N ASN A 552 7.68 -22.80 37.35
CA ASN A 552 9.08 -22.51 37.05
C ASN A 552 9.30 -22.60 35.53
N ARG A 553 9.77 -21.51 34.92
CA ARG A 553 9.96 -21.40 33.45
C ARG A 553 11.37 -21.72 32.98
N ARG A 554 12.32 -21.91 33.90
CA ARG A 554 13.74 -22.16 33.56
C ARG A 554 14.22 -23.53 34.03
N ASP A 555 13.36 -24.24 34.75
CA ASP A 555 13.64 -25.52 35.35
C ASP A 555 12.36 -26.35 35.47
N ASN A 556 12.50 -27.56 35.98
CA ASN A 556 11.39 -28.46 36.26
C ASN A 556 10.33 -27.79 37.14
N GLY A 557 9.06 -28.04 36.83
CA GLY A 557 8.00 -27.42 37.60
C GLY A 557 6.59 -27.75 37.13
N PHE A 558 5.65 -27.49 38.04
CA PHE A 558 4.23 -27.67 37.78
C PHE A 558 3.70 -26.67 36.75
N THR A 559 2.74 -27.10 35.93
CA THR A 559 2.05 -26.30 34.93
C THR A 559 0.55 -26.45 35.06
N ILE A 560 -0.19 -25.37 34.77
CA ILE A 560 -1.65 -25.40 34.63
C ILE A 560 -1.97 -24.88 33.23
N ASP A 561 -2.76 -25.63 32.47
CA ASP A 561 -3.22 -25.24 31.14
C ASP A 561 -4.73 -25.13 31.12
N VAL A 562 -5.25 -23.96 30.72
CA VAL A 562 -6.68 -23.71 30.57
C VAL A 562 -6.95 -23.29 29.14
N PHE A 563 -7.85 -23.97 28.45
CA PHE A 563 -8.16 -23.67 27.05
C PHE A 563 -9.63 -23.84 26.71
N LEU A 564 -10.03 -23.11 25.68
CA LEU A 564 -11.34 -23.17 25.04
C LEU A 564 -11.15 -23.20 23.52
N GLY A 565 -12.09 -23.80 22.80
CA GLY A 565 -12.10 -23.75 21.36
C GLY A 565 -13.28 -24.46 20.73
N ALA A 566 -13.28 -24.46 19.41
CA ALA A 566 -14.34 -25.08 18.60
C ALA A 566 -13.71 -25.81 17.42
N GLY A 567 -14.31 -26.94 17.07
CA GLY A 567 -13.91 -27.77 15.96
C GLY A 567 -15.07 -28.13 15.07
N ALA A 568 -14.72 -28.33 13.80
CA ALA A 568 -15.62 -28.88 12.80
C ALA A 568 -14.92 -30.03 12.08
N GLY A 569 -15.68 -30.97 11.57
CA GLY A 569 -15.11 -32.16 10.97
C GLY A 569 -16.12 -33.08 10.32
N TYR A 570 -15.58 -34.19 9.83
CA TYR A 570 -16.34 -35.26 9.21
C TYR A 570 -16.64 -36.34 10.24
N ARG A 571 -17.89 -36.83 10.24
CA ARG A 571 -18.36 -37.95 11.04
C ARG A 571 -18.80 -39.08 10.12
N ASP A 572 -18.13 -40.22 10.26
CA ASP A 572 -18.61 -41.51 9.74
C ASP A 572 -19.40 -42.20 10.86
N PHE A 573 -20.69 -42.42 10.63
CA PHE A 573 -21.58 -43.05 11.60
C PHE A 573 -22.27 -44.25 10.96
N ARG A 574 -21.93 -45.45 11.41
CA ARG A 574 -22.43 -46.71 10.84
C ARG A 574 -23.28 -47.45 11.87
N LYS A 575 -24.60 -47.49 11.64
CA LYS A 575 -25.50 -48.35 12.42
C LYS A 575 -25.19 -49.81 12.12
N LYS A 576 -25.04 -50.62 13.17
CA LYS A 576 -24.79 -52.07 13.10
C LYS A 576 -26.02 -52.86 13.52
N TYR A 577 -26.84 -52.31 14.42
CA TYR A 577 -28.07 -52.94 14.86
C TYR A 577 -29.24 -52.57 13.94
N VAL A 578 -29.96 -53.59 13.45
CA VAL A 578 -31.16 -53.45 12.63
C VAL A 578 -32.26 -54.29 13.28
N THR A 579 -33.41 -53.68 13.57
CA THR A 579 -34.60 -54.36 14.12
C THR A 579 -35.80 -54.13 13.21
N THR A 580 -36.70 -55.10 13.15
CA THR A 580 -37.97 -55.02 12.39
C THR A 580 -38.98 -54.07 13.03
N ASN A 581 -38.88 -53.83 14.34
CA ASN A 581 -39.75 -52.89 15.05
C ASN A 581 -39.02 -51.57 15.33
N VAL A 582 -39.18 -50.60 14.43
CA VAL A 582 -38.50 -49.31 14.49
C VAL A 582 -38.89 -48.54 15.75
N LEU A 583 -40.11 -48.67 16.27
CA LEU A 583 -40.59 -47.89 17.43
C LEU A 583 -39.84 -48.23 18.74
N ASN A 584 -39.29 -49.45 18.85
CA ASN A 584 -38.59 -49.93 20.05
C ASN A 584 -37.07 -50.03 19.86
N ASN A 585 -36.49 -49.38 18.86
CA ASN A 585 -35.05 -49.41 18.64
C ASN A 585 -34.33 -48.40 19.57
N PRO A 586 -33.54 -48.87 20.57
CA PRO A 586 -32.85 -47.98 21.52
C PRO A 586 -31.84 -47.04 20.83
N PHE A 587 -31.39 -47.37 19.62
CA PHE A 587 -30.40 -46.59 18.86
C PHE A 587 -31.00 -45.56 17.90
N ASN A 588 -32.32 -45.37 17.89
CA ASN A 588 -32.97 -44.41 16.98
C ASN A 588 -32.52 -42.97 17.21
N ASN A 589 -32.27 -42.61 18.46
CA ASN A 589 -31.92 -41.24 18.85
C ASN A 589 -30.43 -40.92 18.66
N LEU A 590 -29.62 -41.85 18.15
CA LEU A 590 -28.22 -41.58 17.86
C LEU A 590 -28.09 -40.68 16.62
N ASN A 591 -27.33 -39.60 16.77
CA ASN A 591 -27.10 -38.60 15.74
C ASN A 591 -26.27 -39.17 14.58
N SER A 592 -26.81 -39.13 13.36
CA SER A 592 -26.18 -39.63 12.13
C SER A 592 -25.71 -38.52 11.19
N ASN A 593 -25.71 -37.26 11.63
CA ASN A 593 -25.25 -36.14 10.80
C ASN A 593 -23.77 -36.32 10.43
N ILE A 594 -23.49 -36.17 9.14
CA ILE A 594 -22.14 -36.28 8.56
C ILE A 594 -21.21 -35.17 9.07
N LEU A 595 -21.78 -34.00 9.40
CA LEU A 595 -21.02 -32.90 9.99
C LEU A 595 -20.84 -33.10 11.50
N SER A 596 -19.58 -33.16 11.95
CA SER A 596 -19.24 -33.08 13.37
C SER A 596 -18.95 -31.62 13.73
N LEU A 597 -19.68 -31.10 14.72
CA LEU A 597 -19.36 -29.83 15.38
C LEU A 597 -19.10 -30.12 16.85
N SER A 598 -18.04 -29.56 17.40
CA SER A 598 -17.65 -29.86 18.77
C SER A 598 -16.97 -28.69 19.47
N LEU A 599 -17.33 -28.50 20.74
CA LEU A 599 -16.69 -27.55 21.63
C LEU A 599 -15.53 -28.23 22.36
N ARG A 600 -14.45 -27.49 22.59
CA ARG A 600 -13.26 -27.91 23.32
C ARG A 600 -13.16 -27.04 24.56
N ALA A 601 -13.07 -27.67 25.72
CA ALA A 601 -12.74 -27.01 26.97
C ALA A 601 -11.82 -27.94 27.76
N GLY A 602 -10.78 -27.39 28.36
CA GLY A 602 -9.86 -28.20 29.16
C GLY A 602 -9.19 -27.42 30.26
N PHE A 603 -8.96 -28.14 31.36
CA PHE A 603 -8.17 -27.72 32.51
C PHE A 603 -7.17 -28.86 32.77
N HIS A 604 -5.93 -28.70 32.31
CA HIS A 604 -4.91 -29.74 32.43
C HIS A 604 -3.90 -29.34 33.51
N LEU A 605 -3.62 -30.28 34.41
CA LEU A 605 -2.52 -30.19 35.34
C LEU A 605 -1.33 -30.94 34.74
N GLY A 606 -0.17 -30.30 34.71
CA GLY A 606 1.02 -30.89 34.11
C GLY A 606 2.28 -30.68 34.93
N TYR A 607 3.32 -31.40 34.54
CA TYR A 607 4.66 -31.23 35.07
C TYR A 607 5.66 -31.14 33.92
N SER A 608 6.43 -30.06 33.92
CA SER A 608 7.46 -29.75 32.94
C SER A 608 8.79 -30.35 33.37
N PHE A 609 9.41 -31.13 32.50
CA PHE A 609 10.74 -31.73 32.64
C PHE A 609 11.70 -31.09 31.65
N LYS A 610 12.68 -30.38 32.17
CA LYS A 610 13.74 -29.74 31.39
C LYS A 610 14.61 -30.78 30.71
N THR A 611 14.80 -30.60 29.42
CA THR A 611 15.76 -31.39 28.63
C THR A 611 17.15 -30.75 28.72
N ARG A 612 18.21 -31.57 28.82
CA ARG A 612 19.58 -31.08 28.66
C ARG A 612 19.81 -30.72 27.19
N LYS A 613 20.56 -29.65 26.93
CA LYS A 613 21.08 -29.37 25.58
C LYS A 613 22.01 -30.53 25.21
N PHE A 614 21.61 -31.32 24.23
CA PHE A 614 22.53 -32.20 23.52
C PHE A 614 23.36 -31.38 22.53
#